data_AF-A0A8H9XD87-F1
#
_entry.id   AF-A0A8H9XD87-F1
#
_cell.length_a   1.000
_cell.length_b   1.000
_cell.length_c   1.000
_cell.angle_alpha   90.00
_cell.angle_beta   90.00
_cell.angle_gamma   90.00
#
_symmetry.space_group_name_H-M   'P 1'
#
loop_
_entity.id
_entity.type
_entity.pdbx_description
1 polymer ?
#
loop_
_entity_poly.entity_id
_entity_poly.type
_entity_poly.pdbx_seq_one_letter_code
_entity_poly.pdbx_strand_id
1 'polypeptide(L)'
;MLLRLALAASVLAAIPAAAGASSPDAWNEFRAEVRSACLAAGQAQGMSNPTIVVHPFGTESYGVAVLRQGEERKICVFNKQTKAVELT
;
A
#
# COMPACT_ATOMS: atom_id res chain seq x y z
N MET A 1 9.15 -57.35 -12.50
CA MET A 1 9.29 -56.62 -11.23
C MET A 1 10.10 -55.33 -11.43
N LEU A 2 9.64 -54.43 -12.30
CA LEU A 2 10.35 -53.17 -12.66
C LEU A 2 9.37 -51.98 -12.70
N LEU A 3 8.26 -52.07 -11.95
CA LEU A 3 7.18 -51.08 -11.96
C LEU A 3 6.95 -50.52 -10.55
N ARG A 4 8.01 -50.03 -9.90
CA ARG A 4 7.95 -49.36 -8.58
C ARG A 4 9.07 -48.33 -8.36
N LEU A 5 9.41 -47.54 -9.38
CA LEU A 5 10.33 -46.40 -9.25
C LEU A 5 9.69 -45.10 -9.76
N ALA A 6 8.37 -44.99 -9.67
CA ALA A 6 7.63 -43.76 -9.88
C ALA A 6 7.12 -43.25 -8.52
N LEU A 7 8.02 -42.71 -7.71
CA LEU A 7 7.70 -41.93 -6.52
C LEU A 7 8.44 -40.60 -6.67
N ALA A 8 7.85 -39.64 -7.36
CA ALA A 8 6.96 -38.65 -6.76
C ALA A 8 7.69 -37.81 -5.69
N ALA A 9 8.10 -36.61 -6.11
CA ALA A 9 7.79 -35.34 -5.45
C ALA A 9 8.91 -34.35 -5.76
N SER A 10 8.71 -33.60 -6.84
CA SER A 10 9.43 -32.36 -7.11
C SER A 10 9.18 -31.40 -5.95
N VAL A 11 10.04 -31.39 -4.94
CA VAL A 11 10.09 -30.31 -3.95
C VAL A 11 10.72 -29.12 -4.66
N LEU A 12 9.90 -28.40 -5.43
CA LEU A 12 10.27 -27.08 -5.91
C LEU A 12 10.25 -26.18 -4.66
N ALA A 13 11.41 -26.03 -4.04
CA ALA A 13 11.61 -25.11 -2.94
C ALA A 13 10.99 -23.76 -3.33
N ALA A 14 10.01 -23.30 -2.55
CA ALA A 14 9.52 -21.93 -2.63
C ALA A 14 10.70 -21.03 -2.27
N ILE A 15 11.46 -20.60 -3.28
CA ILE A 15 12.47 -19.56 -3.12
C ILE A 15 11.66 -18.34 -2.65
N PRO A 16 11.85 -17.83 -1.42
CA PRO A 16 11.23 -16.58 -1.05
C PRO A 16 11.69 -15.56 -2.07
N ALA A 17 10.75 -15.03 -2.86
CA ALA A 17 11.04 -14.00 -3.84
C ALA A 17 11.84 -12.93 -3.11
N ALA A 18 13.06 -12.66 -3.59
CA ALA A 18 13.93 -11.66 -2.99
C ALA A 18 13.08 -10.41 -2.77
N ALA A 19 12.94 -9.99 -1.51
CA ALA A 19 12.28 -8.75 -1.15
C ALA A 19 13.16 -7.63 -1.70
N GLY A 20 13.00 -7.33 -3.00
CA GLY A 20 13.67 -6.24 -3.64
C GLY A 20 13.27 -4.97 -2.91
N ALA A 21 14.26 -4.23 -2.41
CA ALA A 21 14.02 -2.87 -1.97
C ALA A 21 13.31 -2.16 -3.12
N SER A 22 12.09 -1.65 -2.87
CA SER A 22 11.34 -0.99 -3.95
C SER A 22 12.18 0.18 -4.48
N SER A 23 12.16 0.34 -5.79
CA SER A 23 12.92 1.40 -6.45
C SER A 23 12.41 2.78 -6.01
N PRO A 24 13.23 3.84 -6.13
CA PRO A 24 12.77 5.21 -5.89
C PRO A 24 11.51 5.58 -6.67
N ASP A 25 11.38 5.09 -7.90
CA ASP A 25 10.22 5.32 -8.77
C ASP A 25 8.96 4.63 -8.24
N ALA A 26 9.06 3.36 -7.81
CA ALA A 26 7.94 2.66 -7.19
C ALA A 26 7.44 3.40 -5.93
N TRP A 27 8.34 4.01 -5.16
CA TRP A 27 7.94 4.83 -4.02
C TRP A 27 7.30 6.16 -4.41
N ASN A 28 7.71 6.77 -5.51
CA ASN A 28 7.08 7.97 -6.05
C ASN A 28 5.64 7.69 -6.48
N GLU A 29 5.43 6.63 -7.24
CA GLU A 29 4.11 6.18 -7.70
C GLU A 29 3.20 5.84 -6.53
N PHE A 30 3.70 5.08 -5.56
CA PHE A 30 2.96 4.74 -4.34
C PHE A 30 2.49 5.98 -3.58
N ARG A 31 3.36 6.98 -3.38
CA ARG A 31 2.96 8.22 -2.70
C ARG A 31 1.95 9.04 -3.49
N ALA A 32 2.04 9.03 -4.82
CA ALA A 32 1.07 9.69 -5.68
C ALA A 32 -0.30 9.02 -5.55
N GLU A 33 -0.34 7.69 -5.52
CA GLU A 33 -1.56 6.91 -5.31
C GLU A 33 -2.20 7.23 -3.95
N VAL A 34 -1.42 7.15 -2.86
CA VAL A 34 -1.90 7.50 -1.51
C VAL A 34 -2.43 8.94 -1.48
N ARG A 35 -1.69 9.91 -2.04
CA ARG A 35 -2.14 11.31 -2.09
C ARG A 35 -3.49 11.45 -2.79
N SER A 36 -3.64 10.83 -3.95
CA SER A 36 -4.87 10.90 -4.75
C SER A 36 -6.06 10.32 -4.00
N ALA A 37 -5.91 9.10 -3.46
CA ALA A 37 -6.97 8.41 -2.74
C ALA A 37 -7.40 9.17 -1.47
N CYS A 38 -6.42 9.67 -0.70
CA CYS A 38 -6.68 10.46 0.49
C CYS A 38 -7.33 11.81 0.18
N LEU A 39 -6.94 12.49 -0.91
CA LEU A 39 -7.56 13.73 -1.33
C LEU A 39 -9.03 13.52 -1.66
N ALA A 40 -9.35 12.49 -2.46
CA ALA A 40 -10.72 12.16 -2.84
C ALA A 40 -11.58 11.86 -1.61
N ALA A 41 -11.07 11.07 -0.66
CA ALA A 41 -11.77 10.79 0.59
C ALA A 41 -11.99 12.05 1.44
N GLY A 42 -10.98 12.92 1.52
CA GLY A 42 -11.09 14.19 2.25
C GLY A 42 -12.15 15.11 1.65
N GLN A 43 -12.15 15.25 0.32
CA GLN A 43 -13.14 16.04 -0.42
C GLN A 43 -14.56 15.50 -0.25
N ALA A 44 -14.72 14.17 -0.24
CA ALA A 44 -16.01 13.53 0.05
C ALA A 44 -16.52 13.81 1.48
N GLN A 45 -15.64 14.17 2.42
CA GLN A 45 -15.99 14.59 3.78
C GLN A 45 -16.03 16.12 3.95
N GLY A 46 -16.05 16.88 2.86
CA GLY A 46 -16.18 18.34 2.88
C GLY A 46 -14.87 19.11 2.92
N MET A 47 -13.71 18.43 2.87
CA MET A 47 -12.43 19.13 2.83
C MET A 47 -12.14 19.66 1.43
N SER A 48 -12.42 20.94 1.15
CA SER A 48 -12.33 21.49 -0.22
C SER A 48 -10.92 21.42 -0.84
N ASN A 49 -9.90 21.88 -0.09
CA ASN A 49 -8.50 21.86 -0.55
C ASN A 49 -7.54 21.65 0.63
N PRO A 50 -7.50 20.43 1.20
CA PRO A 50 -6.65 20.13 2.34
C PRO A 50 -5.17 20.06 1.92
N THR A 51 -4.28 20.52 2.78
CA THR A 51 -2.85 20.21 2.67
C THR A 51 -2.64 18.74 3.02
N ILE A 52 -1.96 17.99 2.14
CA ILE A 52 -1.72 16.54 2.30
C ILE A 52 -0.23 16.25 2.41
N VAL A 53 0.17 15.71 3.57
CA VAL A 53 1.52 15.21 3.83
C VAL A 53 1.48 13.69 3.87
N VAL A 54 2.05 13.06 2.83
CA VAL A 54 2.11 11.59 2.70
C VAL A 54 3.38 11.08 3.36
N HIS A 55 3.27 10.01 4.15
CA HIS A 55 4.43 9.35 4.72
C HIS A 55 5.28 8.68 3.62
N PRO A 56 6.63 8.74 3.68
CA PRO A 56 7.50 8.29 2.60
C PRO A 56 7.27 6.86 2.08
N PHE A 57 6.98 5.92 2.99
CA PHE A 57 6.89 4.46 2.71
C PHE A 57 5.62 3.78 3.22
N GLY A 58 5.09 4.26 4.36
CA GLY A 58 3.93 3.68 5.02
C GLY A 58 4.36 2.53 5.93
N THR A 59 3.46 1.57 6.14
CA THR A 59 3.74 0.29 6.79
C THR A 59 3.82 -0.82 5.73
N GLU A 60 3.95 -2.08 6.14
CA GLU A 60 3.86 -3.21 5.21
C GLU A 60 2.55 -3.21 4.42
N SER A 61 1.41 -2.99 5.10
CA SER A 61 0.08 -3.13 4.50
C SER A 61 -0.61 -1.81 4.16
N TYR A 62 -0.10 -0.68 4.68
CA TYR A 62 -0.82 0.60 4.59
C TYR A 62 0.06 1.76 4.12
N GLY A 63 -0.52 2.64 3.30
CA GLY A 63 -0.06 4.01 3.13
C GLY A 63 -0.74 4.91 4.14
N VAL A 64 -0.03 5.94 4.61
CA VAL A 64 -0.60 6.88 5.57
C VAL A 64 -0.31 8.32 5.15
N ALA A 65 -1.29 9.19 5.36
CA ALA A 65 -1.16 10.62 5.09
C ALA A 65 -1.90 11.44 6.15
N VAL A 66 -1.43 12.68 6.37
CA VAL A 66 -2.12 13.66 7.21
C VAL A 66 -2.74 14.72 6.33
N LEU A 67 -4.05 14.93 6.48
CA LEU A 67 -4.81 16.00 5.86
C LEU A 67 -4.98 17.14 6.87
N ARG A 68 -4.83 18.38 6.41
CA ARG A 68 -5.02 19.59 7.23
C ARG A 68 -5.83 20.63 6.48
N GLN A 69 -6.86 21.16 7.10
CA GLN A 69 -7.60 22.33 6.60
C GLN A 69 -8.08 23.17 7.78
N GLY A 70 -7.58 24.41 7.91
CA GLY A 70 -7.84 25.22 9.10
C GLY A 70 -7.40 24.50 10.39
N GLU A 71 -8.31 24.34 11.34
CA GLU A 71 -8.09 23.58 12.58
C GLU A 71 -8.34 22.07 12.41
N GLU A 72 -9.05 21.65 11.37
CA GLU A 72 -9.34 20.25 11.11
C GLU A 72 -8.06 19.48 10.75
N ARG A 73 -7.96 18.28 11.31
CA ARG A 73 -6.88 17.32 11.08
C ARG A 73 -7.53 15.97 10.85
N LYS A 74 -7.16 15.28 9.78
CA LYS A 74 -7.53 13.88 9.57
C LYS A 74 -6.31 13.05 9.24
N ILE A 75 -6.32 11.81 9.71
CA ILE A 75 -5.36 10.79 9.33
C ILE A 75 -6.04 9.92 8.27
N CYS A 76 -5.39 9.81 7.12
CA CYS A 76 -5.79 8.91 6.06
C CYS A 76 -4.98 7.61 6.15
N VAL A 77 -5.69 6.49 6.21
CA VAL A 77 -5.13 5.13 6.17
C VAL A 77 -5.57 4.48 4.87
N PHE A 78 -4.62 4.23 3.98
CA PHE A 78 -4.82 3.63 2.66
C PHE A 78 -4.37 2.17 2.68
N ASN A 79 -5.27 1.23 2.44
CA ASN A 79 -4.94 -0.19 2.35
C ASN A 79 -4.26 -0.50 1.00
N LYS A 80 -3.03 -1.02 1.02
CA LYS A 80 -2.27 -1.29 -0.21
C LYS A 80 -2.87 -2.40 -1.08
N GLN A 81 -3.57 -3.35 -0.46
CA GLN A 81 -4.17 -4.51 -1.13
C GLN A 81 -5.55 -4.17 -1.70
N THR A 82 -6.43 -3.62 -0.86
CA THR A 82 -7.83 -3.36 -1.25
C THR A 82 -8.05 -1.97 -1.84
N LYS A 83 -7.05 -1.08 -1.69
CA LYS A 83 -7.13 0.34 -2.08
C LYS A 83 -8.20 1.13 -1.33
N ALA A 84 -8.77 0.55 -0.27
CA ALA A 84 -9.72 1.22 0.61
C ALA A 84 -9.03 2.35 1.40
N VAL A 85 -9.80 3.40 1.69
CA VAL A 85 -9.35 4.55 2.48
C VAL A 85 -10.24 4.71 3.70
N GLU A 86 -9.61 4.87 4.85
CA GLU A 86 -10.25 5.27 6.09
C GLU A 86 -9.72 6.65 6.53
N LEU A 87 -10.61 7.49 7.05
CA LEU A 87 -10.28 8.81 7.61
C LEU A 87 -10.73 8.85 9.07
N THR A 88 -9.84 9.31 9.96
CA THR A 88 -10.14 9.55 11.38
C THR A 88 -9.57 10.87 11.87
#